data_AF-A0A432RD85-F1
#
_entry.id   AF-A0A432RD85-F1
#
_cell.length_a   1.000
_cell.length_b   1.000
_cell.length_c   1.000
_cell.angle_alpha   90.00
_cell.angle_beta   90.00
_cell.angle_gamma   90.00
#
_symmetry.space_group_name_H-M   'P 1'
#
loop_
_entity.id
_entity.type
_entity.pdbx_description
1 polymer ?
#
loop_
_entity_poly.entity_id
_entity_poly.type
_entity_poly.pdbx_seq_one_letter_code
_entity_poly.pdbx_strand_id
1 'polypeptide(L)'
;MSTHKEILLFLQGKSEKGLEIITNIFYKELNSNSFSGLKNISEDLFMELMEKIFSKREFIIEKFKDEEKGLSSYIREMIKNLFKDKLLNMSKNPLDKVNINEGDFAKTYNNNPEKIMESIEASKVKEVFEGKLSEEEFLVLCYIISNKEEKRKYEEKFFKDISKDALYKRVQRFKEKLAKIVKNYNFAEGSVMFYLENLLPKTCKKVENERN
;
A
#
# COMPACT_ATOMS: atom_id res chain seq x y z
N MET A 1 36.25 -7.11 -15.49
CA MET A 1 36.39 -6.26 -14.28
C MET A 1 35.36 -6.72 -13.27
N SER A 2 35.73 -6.99 -12.01
CA SER A 2 34.82 -7.63 -11.03
C SER A 2 33.73 -6.67 -10.56
N THR A 3 32.46 -7.11 -10.58
CA THR A 3 31.28 -6.39 -10.04
C THR A 3 31.51 -5.90 -8.61
N HIS A 4 32.24 -6.69 -7.81
CA HIS A 4 32.62 -6.34 -6.44
C HIS A 4 33.50 -5.07 -6.40
N LYS A 5 34.53 -5.02 -7.24
CA LYS A 5 35.50 -3.93 -7.29
C LYS A 5 34.83 -2.60 -7.65
N GLU A 6 33.93 -2.60 -8.63
CA GLU A 6 33.24 -1.38 -9.06
C GLU A 6 32.29 -0.83 -7.99
N ILE A 7 31.53 -1.70 -7.30
CA ILE A 7 30.69 -1.27 -6.17
C ILE A 7 31.59 -0.67 -5.06
N LEU A 8 32.72 -1.31 -4.74
CA LEU A 8 33.62 -0.80 -3.70
C LEU A 8 34.24 0.55 -4.09
N LEU A 9 34.64 0.73 -5.35
CA LEU A 9 35.15 2.01 -5.86
C LEU A 9 34.09 3.10 -5.82
N PHE A 10 32.84 2.78 -6.13
CA PHE A 10 31.72 3.71 -5.96
C PHE A 10 31.52 4.12 -4.51
N LEU A 11 31.51 3.16 -3.59
CA LEU A 11 31.42 3.46 -2.17
C LEU A 11 32.64 4.25 -1.69
N GLN A 12 33.82 4.16 -2.33
CA GLN A 12 34.97 5.00 -2.00
C GLN A 12 34.93 6.39 -2.67
N GLY A 13 33.93 6.69 -3.49
CA GLY A 13 33.85 7.95 -4.25
C GLY A 13 34.84 8.02 -5.43
N LYS A 14 35.30 6.87 -5.94
CA LYS A 14 36.34 6.76 -6.97
C LYS A 14 35.80 6.40 -8.37
N SER A 15 34.55 5.93 -8.48
CA SER A 15 33.93 5.49 -9.73
C SER A 15 32.42 5.53 -9.65
N GLU A 16 31.72 5.97 -10.70
CA GLU A 16 30.25 5.92 -10.76
C GLU A 16 29.72 4.57 -11.25
N LYS A 17 30.56 3.72 -11.84
CA LYS A 17 30.13 2.42 -12.41
C LYS A 17 29.51 1.48 -11.37
N GLY A 18 29.91 1.60 -10.10
CA GLY A 18 29.30 0.84 -9.03
C GLY A 18 27.84 1.21 -8.78
N LEU A 19 27.42 2.45 -9.05
CA LEU A 19 26.03 2.88 -8.98
C LEU A 19 25.20 2.15 -10.03
N GLU A 20 25.67 2.12 -11.28
CA GLU A 20 24.99 1.42 -12.37
C GLU A 20 24.78 -0.07 -12.05
N ILE A 21 25.77 -0.71 -11.43
CA ILE A 21 25.68 -2.08 -10.97
C ILE A 21 24.61 -2.24 -9.87
N ILE A 22 24.59 -1.36 -8.87
CA ILE A 22 23.58 -1.39 -7.79
C ILE A 22 22.18 -1.21 -8.40
N THR A 23 22.01 -0.24 -9.30
CA THR A 23 20.77 0.02 -10.05
C THR A 23 20.30 -1.21 -10.81
N ASN A 24 21.21 -1.88 -11.52
CA ASN A 24 20.89 -3.10 -12.26
C ASN A 24 20.48 -4.26 -11.34
N ILE A 25 21.14 -4.42 -10.18
CA ILE A 25 20.72 -5.41 -9.18
C ILE A 25 19.32 -5.06 -8.65
N PHE A 26 19.09 -3.79 -8.33
CA PHE A 26 17.80 -3.31 -7.82
C PHE A 26 16.65 -3.61 -8.77
N TYR A 27 16.74 -3.16 -10.03
CA TYR A 27 15.68 -3.38 -11.00
C TYR A 27 15.52 -4.85 -11.39
N LYS A 28 16.60 -5.64 -11.33
CA LYS A 28 16.50 -7.10 -11.53
C LYS A 28 15.67 -7.76 -10.43
N GLU A 29 15.91 -7.40 -9.17
CA GLU A 29 15.12 -7.94 -8.05
C GLU A 29 13.68 -7.40 -8.09
N LEU A 30 13.48 -6.11 -8.39
CA LEU A 30 12.16 -5.49 -8.48
C LEU A 30 11.30 -6.09 -9.61
N ASN A 31 11.92 -6.48 -10.72
CA ASN A 31 11.24 -7.13 -11.82
C ASN A 31 10.95 -8.61 -11.59
N SER A 32 11.39 -9.19 -10.47
CA SER A 32 10.99 -10.55 -10.10
C SER A 32 9.50 -10.61 -9.71
N ASN A 33 8.87 -11.77 -9.93
CA ASN A 33 7.46 -12.00 -9.58
C ASN A 33 7.16 -11.75 -8.09
N SER A 34 8.16 -11.87 -7.22
CA SER A 34 8.02 -11.70 -5.77
C SER A 34 7.85 -10.24 -5.34
N PHE A 35 8.27 -9.28 -6.17
CA PHE A 35 8.30 -7.85 -5.83
C PHE A 35 7.61 -6.96 -6.88
N SER A 36 6.86 -7.55 -7.80
CA SER A 36 6.18 -6.82 -8.87
C SER A 36 5.20 -5.76 -8.37
N GLY A 37 4.66 -5.93 -7.16
CA GLY A 37 3.77 -4.96 -6.50
C GLY A 37 4.46 -3.69 -5.98
N LEU A 38 5.79 -3.59 -6.10
CA LEU A 38 6.56 -2.42 -5.66
C LEU A 38 7.01 -1.52 -6.83
N LYS A 39 6.70 -1.90 -8.08
CA LYS A 39 7.21 -1.22 -9.28
C LYS A 39 6.79 0.25 -9.38
N ASN A 40 5.62 0.59 -8.86
CA ASN A 40 5.06 1.94 -8.85
C ASN A 40 5.79 2.90 -7.90
N ILE A 41 6.52 2.38 -6.91
CA ILE A 41 7.30 3.17 -5.95
C ILE A 41 8.81 2.90 -6.08
N SER A 42 9.24 2.50 -7.28
CA SER A 42 10.61 2.05 -7.51
C SER A 42 11.65 3.14 -7.26
N GLU A 43 11.33 4.40 -7.57
CA GLU A 43 12.24 5.54 -7.38
C GLU A 43 12.43 5.83 -5.88
N ASP A 44 11.36 5.87 -5.10
CA ASP A 44 11.42 6.04 -3.63
C ASP A 44 12.19 4.91 -2.96
N LEU A 45 11.93 3.66 -3.38
CA LEU A 45 12.64 2.50 -2.88
C LEU A 45 14.12 2.53 -3.25
N PHE A 46 14.46 3.03 -4.43
CA PHE A 46 15.85 3.19 -4.83
C PHE A 46 16.54 4.27 -3.98
N MET A 47 15.88 5.41 -3.72
CA MET A 47 16.39 6.44 -2.83
C MET A 47 16.58 5.92 -1.40
N GLU A 48 15.60 5.21 -0.84
CA GLU A 48 15.70 4.60 0.49
C GLU A 48 16.84 3.56 0.56
N LEU A 49 17.02 2.76 -0.50
CA LEU A 49 18.16 1.84 -0.60
C LEU A 49 19.48 2.61 -0.55
N MET A 50 19.63 3.67 -1.35
CA MET A 50 20.86 4.44 -1.41
C MET A 50 21.16 5.10 -0.07
N GLU A 51 20.15 5.64 0.63
CA GLU A 51 20.29 6.18 1.98
C GLU A 51 20.78 5.11 2.98
N LYS A 52 20.23 3.89 2.93
CA LYS A 52 20.68 2.76 3.76
C LYS A 52 22.09 2.29 3.44
N ILE A 53 22.49 2.34 2.17
CA ILE A 53 23.86 2.01 1.76
C ILE A 53 24.83 3.09 2.26
N PHE A 54 24.51 4.38 2.08
CA PHE A 54 25.38 5.48 2.47
C PHE A 54 25.49 5.65 3.98
N SER A 55 24.42 5.45 4.75
CA SER A 55 24.46 5.46 6.21
C SER A 55 25.31 4.33 6.80
N LYS A 56 25.54 3.24 6.06
CA LYS A 56 26.40 2.11 6.45
C LYS A 56 27.71 2.04 5.65
N ARG A 57 28.04 3.10 4.91
CA ARG A 57 29.12 3.13 3.92
C ARG A 57 30.46 2.66 4.49
N GLU A 58 30.88 3.22 5.60
CA GLU A 58 32.19 2.92 6.21
C GLU A 58 32.28 1.45 6.62
N PHE A 59 31.25 0.94 7.29
CA PHE A 59 31.13 -0.46 7.65
C PHE A 59 31.20 -1.40 6.43
N ILE A 60 30.49 -1.06 5.35
CA ILE A 60 30.48 -1.87 4.12
C ILE A 60 31.89 -1.88 3.49
N ILE A 61 32.55 -0.73 3.41
CA ILE A 61 33.91 -0.66 2.86
C ILE A 61 34.87 -1.49 3.72
N GLU A 62 34.86 -1.30 5.03
CA GLU A 62 35.76 -2.02 5.93
C GLU A 62 35.56 -3.54 5.86
N LYS A 63 34.31 -3.99 5.82
CA LYS A 63 33.97 -5.40 5.75
C LYS A 63 34.39 -6.09 4.46
N PHE A 64 34.39 -5.36 3.33
CA PHE A 64 34.57 -5.96 2.00
C PHE A 64 35.84 -5.49 1.26
N LYS A 65 36.68 -4.63 1.86
CA LYS A 65 37.90 -4.09 1.21
C LYS A 65 38.93 -5.15 0.84
N ASP A 66 39.06 -6.18 1.66
CA ASP A 66 40.03 -7.29 1.50
C ASP A 66 39.37 -8.57 0.95
N GLU A 67 38.06 -8.53 0.73
CA GLU A 67 37.28 -9.64 0.18
C GLU A 67 37.30 -9.59 -1.35
N GLU A 68 37.40 -10.75 -2.00
CA GLU A 68 37.34 -10.83 -3.46
C GLU A 68 35.89 -10.85 -3.99
N LYS A 69 34.93 -11.25 -3.14
CA LYS A 69 33.53 -11.53 -3.51
C LYS A 69 32.58 -11.20 -2.34
N GLY A 70 31.28 -11.31 -2.58
CA GLY A 70 30.26 -11.24 -1.54
C GLY A 70 29.56 -9.88 -1.42
N LEU A 71 30.19 -8.77 -1.80
CA LEU A 71 29.58 -7.44 -1.72
C LEU A 71 28.30 -7.33 -2.56
N SER A 72 28.30 -7.83 -3.79
CA SER A 72 27.10 -7.82 -4.64
C SER A 72 25.95 -8.64 -4.04
N SER A 73 26.26 -9.75 -3.38
CA SER A 73 25.27 -10.59 -2.68
C SER A 73 24.72 -9.88 -1.46
N TYR A 74 25.57 -9.18 -0.71
CA TYR A 74 25.17 -8.36 0.43
C TYR A 74 24.23 -7.23 0.00
N ILE A 75 24.56 -6.49 -1.07
CA ILE A 75 23.68 -5.45 -1.64
C ILE A 75 22.34 -6.06 -2.09
N ARG A 76 22.36 -7.23 -2.76
CA ARG A 76 21.14 -7.93 -3.14
C ARG A 76 20.26 -8.27 -1.93
N GLU A 77 20.83 -8.75 -0.84
CA GLU A 77 20.07 -9.03 0.39
C GLU A 77 19.54 -7.74 1.05
N MET A 78 20.29 -6.64 1.01
CA MET A 78 19.77 -5.33 1.46
C MET A 78 18.54 -4.91 0.66
N ILE A 79 18.57 -5.06 -0.67
CA ILE A 79 17.45 -4.76 -1.56
C ILE A 79 16.24 -5.62 -1.22
N LYS A 80 16.42 -6.95 -1.10
CA LYS A 80 15.33 -7.87 -0.76
C LYS A 80 14.72 -7.57 0.60
N ASN A 81 15.54 -7.21 1.59
CA ASN A 81 15.06 -6.88 2.92
C ASN A 81 14.27 -5.57 2.90
N LEU A 82 14.74 -4.55 2.17
CA LEU A 82 13.97 -3.32 1.95
C LEU A 82 12.60 -3.61 1.32
N PHE A 83 12.56 -4.44 0.28
CA PHE A 83 11.32 -4.82 -0.38
C PHE A 83 10.38 -5.60 0.53
N LYS A 84 10.91 -6.57 1.31
CA LYS A 84 10.14 -7.30 2.30
C LYS A 84 9.57 -6.37 3.37
N ASP A 85 10.37 -5.45 3.90
CA ASP A 85 9.94 -4.48 4.90
C ASP A 85 8.84 -3.57 4.34
N LYS A 86 8.96 -3.14 3.08
CA LYS A 86 7.93 -2.33 2.43
C LYS A 86 6.64 -3.11 2.24
N LEU A 87 6.72 -4.35 1.75
CA LEU A 87 5.56 -5.24 1.63
C LEU A 87 4.89 -5.51 2.98
N LEU A 88 5.69 -5.69 4.05
CA LEU A 88 5.18 -5.90 5.40
C LEU A 88 4.53 -4.63 5.97
N ASN A 89 5.09 -3.45 5.70
CA ASN A 89 4.49 -2.19 6.13
C ASN A 89 3.24 -1.82 5.30
N MET A 90 3.18 -2.19 4.03
CA MET A 90 1.96 -2.16 3.22
C MET A 90 0.90 -3.15 3.71
N SER A 91 1.31 -4.20 4.44
CA SER A 91 0.39 -5.19 5.03
C SER A 91 -0.18 -4.80 6.40
N LYS A 92 0.23 -3.65 6.98
CA LYS A 92 -0.44 -3.08 8.16
C LYS A 92 -1.82 -2.57 7.74
N ASN A 93 -2.86 -2.95 8.48
CA ASN A 93 -4.26 -2.78 8.09
C ASN A 93 -4.58 -1.29 7.83
N PRO A 94 -4.90 -0.89 6.59
CA PRO A 94 -5.16 0.52 6.24
C PRO A 94 -6.36 1.10 6.99
N LEU A 95 -7.25 0.25 7.50
CA LEU A 95 -8.39 0.64 8.32
C LEU A 95 -8.00 1.16 9.72
N ASP A 96 -6.78 0.90 10.19
CA ASP A 96 -6.30 1.35 11.49
C ASP A 96 -5.88 2.84 11.48
N LYS A 97 -5.67 3.43 10.29
CA LYS A 97 -5.32 4.85 10.10
C LYS A 97 -6.50 5.75 9.77
N VAL A 98 -7.72 5.22 9.73
CA VAL A 98 -8.94 6.05 9.58
C VAL A 98 -9.16 6.81 10.88
N ASN A 99 -8.42 7.91 11.04
CA ASN A 99 -8.65 8.89 12.08
C ASN A 99 -9.76 9.82 11.59
N ILE A 100 -10.91 9.73 12.25
CA ILE A 100 -12.04 10.63 12.06
C ILE A 100 -11.57 11.99 12.57
N ASN A 101 -11.21 12.90 11.67
CA ASN A 101 -11.17 14.32 11.97
C ASN A 101 -11.98 15.10 10.94
N GLU A 102 -12.71 16.05 11.51
CA GLU A 102 -13.79 16.84 10.93
C GLU A 102 -13.29 17.80 9.86
N GLY A 103 -14.11 17.97 8.82
CA GLY A 103 -14.19 19.19 8.00
C GLY A 103 -12.91 19.70 7.33
N ASP A 104 -12.73 19.37 6.05
CA ASP A 104 -12.87 20.39 5.00
C ASP A 104 -12.94 19.73 3.61
N PHE A 105 -14.04 20.02 2.92
CA PHE A 105 -14.30 19.55 1.57
C PHE A 105 -13.75 20.56 0.55
N ALA A 106 -13.03 20.02 -0.43
CA ALA A 106 -12.70 20.58 -1.75
C ALA A 106 -11.41 21.41 -1.92
N LYS A 107 -10.80 21.15 -3.08
CA LYS A 107 -9.73 21.87 -3.81
C LYS A 107 -8.28 21.60 -3.39
N THR A 108 -7.71 20.51 -3.92
CA THR A 108 -6.47 20.59 -4.73
C THR A 108 -6.18 19.24 -5.35
N TYR A 109 -6.25 19.11 -6.68
CA TYR A 109 -5.62 17.99 -7.38
C TYR A 109 -4.88 18.55 -8.60
N ASN A 110 -3.73 19.17 -8.32
CA ASN A 110 -2.67 19.36 -9.29
C ASN A 110 -2.11 17.98 -9.65
N ASN A 111 -1.99 17.71 -10.94
CA ASN A 111 -1.11 16.76 -11.66
C ASN A 111 -0.13 15.89 -10.83
N ASN A 112 -0.59 15.11 -9.86
CA ASN A 112 0.23 14.15 -9.11
C ASN A 112 -0.05 12.72 -9.65
N PRO A 113 0.93 12.09 -10.33
CA PRO A 113 0.81 10.75 -10.90
C PRO A 113 0.36 9.66 -9.91
N GLU A 114 0.71 9.77 -8.63
CA GLU A 114 0.33 8.81 -7.59
C GLU A 114 -1.18 8.75 -7.39
N LYS A 115 -1.83 9.91 -7.30
CA LYS A 115 -3.29 10.04 -7.14
C LYS A 115 -4.06 9.58 -8.39
N ILE A 116 -3.42 9.64 -9.56
CA ILE A 116 -3.96 9.07 -10.80
C ILE A 116 -3.89 7.54 -10.77
N MET A 117 -2.77 6.95 -10.35
CA MET A 117 -2.66 5.50 -10.19
C MET A 117 -3.60 4.94 -9.13
N GLU A 118 -3.75 5.62 -7.99
CA GLU A 118 -4.70 5.24 -6.93
C GLU A 118 -6.15 5.23 -7.47
N SER A 119 -6.51 6.17 -8.33
CA SER A 119 -7.84 6.20 -8.96
C SER A 119 -8.09 5.04 -9.94
N ILE A 120 -7.04 4.59 -10.64
CA ILE A 120 -7.12 3.46 -11.58
C ILE A 120 -7.28 2.15 -10.79
N GLU A 121 -6.47 1.94 -9.75
CA GLU A 121 -6.53 0.74 -8.92
C GLU A 121 -7.80 0.72 -8.03
N ALA A 122 -8.34 1.88 -7.64
CA ALA A 122 -9.63 1.99 -6.96
C ALA A 122 -10.81 1.39 -7.75
N SER A 123 -10.73 1.36 -9.08
CA SER A 123 -11.74 0.68 -9.91
C SER A 123 -11.69 -0.84 -9.75
N LYS A 124 -10.49 -1.40 -9.57
CA LYS A 124 -10.31 -2.82 -9.28
C LYS A 124 -10.71 -3.17 -7.84
N VAL A 125 -10.50 -2.26 -6.89
CA VAL A 125 -11.04 -2.38 -5.52
C VAL A 125 -12.56 -2.46 -5.58
N LYS A 126 -13.20 -1.55 -6.34
CA LYS A 126 -14.65 -1.56 -6.56
C LYS A 126 -15.14 -2.90 -7.09
N GLU A 127 -14.56 -3.40 -8.18
CA GLU A 127 -14.96 -4.67 -8.80
C GLU A 127 -14.86 -5.86 -7.85
N VAL A 128 -13.76 -5.94 -7.09
CA VAL A 128 -13.57 -7.03 -6.12
C VAL A 128 -14.54 -6.92 -4.95
N PHE A 129 -14.81 -5.71 -4.46
CA PHE A 129 -15.76 -5.52 -3.38
C PHE A 129 -17.17 -5.85 -3.86
N GLU A 130 -17.60 -5.36 -5.01
CA GLU A 130 -18.91 -5.66 -5.63
C GLU A 130 -19.06 -7.15 -5.97
N GLY A 131 -17.97 -7.85 -6.32
CA GLY A 131 -18.01 -9.29 -6.62
C GLY A 131 -17.88 -10.23 -5.41
N LYS A 132 -17.42 -9.75 -4.25
CA LYS A 132 -17.15 -10.60 -3.06
C LYS A 132 -18.00 -10.30 -1.84
N LEU A 133 -18.62 -9.13 -1.82
CA LEU A 133 -19.51 -8.72 -0.73
C LEU A 133 -20.94 -9.08 -1.10
N SER A 134 -21.66 -9.69 -0.18
CA SER A 134 -23.11 -9.81 -0.27
C SER A 134 -23.77 -8.43 -0.13
N GLU A 135 -25.05 -8.33 -0.50
CA GLU A 135 -25.80 -7.07 -0.37
C GLU A 135 -25.88 -6.58 1.09
N GLU A 136 -26.07 -7.48 2.06
CA GLU A 136 -26.02 -7.12 3.49
C GLU A 136 -24.66 -6.58 3.89
N GLU A 137 -23.58 -7.17 3.38
CA GLU A 137 -22.22 -6.73 3.66
C GLU A 137 -21.92 -5.38 3.01
N PHE A 138 -22.48 -5.11 1.84
CA PHE A 138 -22.41 -3.80 1.20
C PHE A 138 -23.12 -2.74 2.03
N LEU A 139 -24.28 -3.07 2.62
CA LEU A 139 -24.97 -2.15 3.54
C LEU A 139 -24.15 -1.88 4.81
N VAL A 140 -23.49 -2.89 5.36
CA VAL A 140 -22.58 -2.71 6.50
C VAL A 140 -21.38 -1.84 6.09
N LEU A 141 -20.86 -2.01 4.88
CA LEU A 141 -19.79 -1.17 4.33
C LEU A 141 -20.22 0.30 4.22
N CYS A 142 -21.39 0.57 3.63
CA CYS A 142 -21.96 1.90 3.55
C CYS A 142 -22.19 2.50 4.95
N TYR A 143 -22.75 1.73 5.88
CA TYR A 143 -22.91 2.16 7.26
C TYR A 143 -21.59 2.55 7.92
N ILE A 144 -20.49 1.83 7.68
CA ILE A 144 -19.19 2.14 8.30
C ILE A 144 -18.67 3.52 7.88
N ILE A 145 -18.75 3.82 6.57
CA ILE A 145 -18.22 5.07 5.99
C ILE A 145 -19.14 6.28 6.17
N SER A 146 -20.41 6.04 6.52
CA SER A 146 -21.40 7.09 6.73
C SER A 146 -21.09 8.01 7.90
N ASN A 147 -21.55 9.26 7.78
CA ASN A 147 -21.51 10.22 8.88
C ASN A 147 -22.54 9.85 9.98
N LYS A 148 -22.51 10.57 11.10
CA LYS A 148 -23.35 10.26 12.27
C LYS A 148 -24.86 10.33 11.97
N GLU A 149 -25.29 11.25 11.12
CA GLU A 149 -26.69 11.41 10.74
C GLU A 149 -27.13 10.28 9.79
N GLU A 150 -26.32 9.97 8.79
CA GLU A 150 -26.53 8.86 7.86
C GLU A 150 -26.54 7.50 8.57
N LYS A 151 -25.63 7.28 9.52
CA LYS A 151 -25.61 6.06 10.35
C LYS A 151 -26.94 5.83 11.07
N ARG A 152 -27.56 6.88 11.61
CA ARG A 152 -28.90 6.78 12.21
C ARG A 152 -29.95 6.36 11.18
N LYS A 153 -29.91 6.94 9.97
CA LYS A 153 -30.82 6.54 8.88
C LYS A 153 -30.63 5.07 8.48
N TYR A 154 -29.39 4.58 8.42
CA TYR A 154 -29.11 3.17 8.17
C TYR A 154 -29.60 2.25 9.29
N GLU A 155 -29.39 2.66 10.56
CA GLU A 155 -29.90 1.94 11.72
C GLU A 155 -31.42 1.82 11.68
N GLU A 156 -32.13 2.92 11.42
CA GLU A 156 -33.59 2.95 11.37
C GLU A 156 -34.18 2.22 10.16
N LYS A 157 -33.49 2.25 9.00
CA LYS A 157 -34.00 1.69 7.74
C LYS A 157 -33.62 0.23 7.50
N PHE A 158 -32.37 -0.14 7.78
CA PHE A 158 -31.81 -1.44 7.38
C PHE A 158 -31.41 -2.32 8.58
N PHE A 159 -31.16 -1.73 9.75
CA PHE A 159 -30.70 -2.47 10.93
C PHE A 159 -31.63 -2.32 12.16
N LYS A 160 -32.90 -1.97 11.93
CA LYS A 160 -33.86 -1.67 13.00
C LYS A 160 -34.13 -2.86 13.94
N ASP A 161 -34.03 -4.07 13.40
CA ASP A 161 -34.34 -5.32 14.09
C ASP A 161 -33.11 -5.93 14.78
N ILE A 162 -31.97 -5.21 14.78
CA ILE A 162 -30.71 -5.68 15.35
C ILE A 162 -30.31 -4.80 16.53
N SER A 163 -29.86 -5.42 17.63
CA SER A 163 -29.35 -4.67 18.78
C SER A 163 -28.04 -3.95 18.45
N LYS A 164 -27.75 -2.84 19.14
CA LYS A 164 -26.50 -2.08 18.95
C LYS A 164 -25.24 -2.93 19.17
N ASP A 165 -25.26 -3.83 20.14
CA ASP A 165 -24.15 -4.76 20.40
C ASP A 165 -23.96 -5.76 19.26
N ALA A 166 -25.06 -6.30 18.72
CA ALA A 166 -25.03 -7.20 17.58
C ALA A 166 -24.54 -6.49 16.31
N LEU A 167 -24.98 -5.25 16.07
CA LEU A 167 -24.49 -4.41 14.97
C LEU A 167 -23.00 -4.11 15.12
N TYR A 168 -22.54 -3.74 16.32
CA TYR A 168 -21.12 -3.53 16.60
C TYR A 168 -20.28 -4.77 16.30
N LYS A 169 -20.70 -5.95 16.79
CA LYS A 169 -20.01 -7.23 16.51
C LYS A 169 -20.03 -7.57 15.03
N ARG A 170 -21.14 -7.30 14.32
CA ARG A 170 -21.26 -7.48 12.87
C ARG A 170 -20.25 -6.59 12.13
N VAL A 171 -20.14 -5.32 12.51
CA VAL A 171 -19.14 -4.38 11.97
C VAL A 171 -17.72 -4.87 12.22
N GLN A 172 -17.39 -5.35 13.42
CA GLN A 172 -16.04 -5.85 13.72
C GLN A 172 -15.67 -7.06 12.85
N ARG A 173 -16.54 -8.08 12.78
CA ARG A 173 -16.33 -9.25 11.90
C ARG A 173 -16.20 -8.83 10.43
N PHE A 174 -16.97 -7.83 10.03
CA PHE A 174 -16.94 -7.33 8.67
C PHE A 174 -15.62 -6.62 8.34
N LYS A 175 -15.08 -5.80 9.27
CA LYS A 175 -13.75 -5.19 9.13
C LYS A 175 -12.65 -6.24 8.97
N GLU A 176 -12.70 -7.33 9.75
CA GLU A 176 -11.77 -8.45 9.59
C GLU A 176 -11.88 -9.11 8.21
N LYS A 177 -13.10 -9.26 7.67
CA LYS A 177 -13.33 -9.78 6.32
C LYS A 177 -12.75 -8.85 5.26
N LEU A 178 -13.00 -7.54 5.35
CA LEU A 178 -12.44 -6.55 4.44
C LEU A 178 -10.92 -6.56 4.45
N ALA A 179 -10.30 -6.62 5.62
CA ALA A 179 -8.85 -6.72 5.75
C ALA A 179 -8.30 -7.98 5.04
N LYS A 180 -9.00 -9.12 5.14
CA LYS A 180 -8.65 -10.33 4.39
C LYS A 180 -8.78 -10.14 2.88
N ILE A 181 -9.83 -9.48 2.40
CA ILE A 181 -10.01 -9.19 0.96
C ILE A 181 -8.87 -8.29 0.47
N VAL A 182 -8.62 -7.17 1.15
CA VAL A 182 -7.54 -6.23 0.80
C VAL A 182 -6.19 -6.95 0.73
N LYS A 183 -5.88 -7.79 1.73
CA LYS A 183 -4.65 -8.59 1.75
C LYS A 183 -4.59 -9.62 0.64
N ASN A 184 -5.67 -10.36 0.38
CA ASN A 184 -5.70 -11.42 -0.64
C ASN A 184 -5.47 -10.87 -2.06
N TYR A 185 -5.92 -9.64 -2.30
CA TYR A 185 -5.80 -8.98 -3.61
C TYR A 185 -4.62 -8.00 -3.69
N ASN A 186 -3.83 -7.87 -2.61
CA ASN A 186 -2.69 -6.96 -2.50
C ASN A 186 -3.03 -5.51 -2.90
N PHE A 187 -4.20 -5.02 -2.51
CA PHE A 187 -4.59 -3.65 -2.83
C PHE A 187 -3.75 -2.64 -2.05
N ALA A 188 -3.31 -1.59 -2.73
CA ALA A 188 -2.65 -0.46 -2.07
C ALA A 188 -3.61 0.30 -1.14
N GLU A 189 -3.12 0.71 0.04
CA GLU A 189 -3.88 1.49 1.03
C GLU A 189 -4.55 2.73 0.40
N GLY A 190 -3.80 3.52 -0.37
CA GLY A 190 -4.31 4.71 -1.05
C GLY A 190 -5.44 4.41 -2.04
N SER A 191 -5.40 3.25 -2.72
CA SER A 191 -6.45 2.86 -3.68
C SER A 191 -7.73 2.42 -2.98
N VAL A 192 -7.60 1.74 -1.84
CA VAL A 192 -8.75 1.38 -0.99
C VAL A 192 -9.37 2.64 -0.40
N MET A 193 -8.57 3.55 0.16
CA MET A 193 -9.05 4.81 0.69
C MET A 193 -9.72 5.67 -0.39
N PHE A 194 -9.10 5.76 -1.57
CA PHE A 194 -9.69 6.47 -2.70
C PHE A 194 -11.05 5.90 -3.09
N TYR A 195 -11.18 4.57 -3.15
CA TYR A 195 -12.47 3.91 -3.40
C TYR A 195 -13.49 4.26 -2.32
N LEU A 196 -13.15 4.10 -1.03
CA LEU A 196 -14.04 4.35 0.10
C LEU A 196 -14.53 5.80 0.15
N GLU A 197 -13.66 6.76 -0.18
CA GLU A 197 -13.95 8.19 -0.08
C GLU A 197 -14.63 8.75 -1.33
N ASN A 198 -14.37 8.21 -2.53
CA ASN A 198 -14.77 8.86 -3.80
C ASN A 198 -15.74 8.05 -4.66
N LEU A 199 -15.64 6.71 -4.63
CA LEU A 199 -16.43 5.84 -5.48
C LEU A 199 -17.59 5.19 -4.71
N LEU A 200 -17.30 4.67 -3.52
CA LEU A 200 -18.25 3.99 -2.66
C LEU A 200 -19.46 4.87 -2.28
N PRO A 201 -19.34 6.18 -1.95
CA PRO A 201 -20.50 6.99 -1.63
C PRO A 201 -21.52 7.11 -2.77
N LYS A 202 -21.06 7.07 -4.02
CA LYS A 202 -21.94 7.05 -5.21
C LYS A 202 -22.65 5.71 -5.34
N THR A 203 -21.95 4.60 -5.08
CA THR A 203 -22.54 3.26 -5.05
C THR A 203 -23.57 3.12 -3.92
N CYS A 204 -23.27 3.62 -2.71
CA CYS A 204 -24.19 3.56 -1.57
C CYS A 204 -25.49 4.34 -1.84
N LYS A 205 -25.41 5.54 -2.42
CA LYS A 205 -26.61 6.30 -2.84
C LYS A 205 -27.47 5.56 -3.86
N LYS A 206 -26.86 4.77 -4.76
CA LYS A 206 -27.60 3.96 -5.73
C LYS A 206 -28.35 2.81 -5.03
N VAL A 207 -27.67 2.09 -4.14
CA VAL A 207 -28.28 1.00 -3.34
C VAL A 207 -29.41 1.52 -2.44
N GLU A 208 -29.26 2.72 -1.88
CA GLU A 208 -30.31 3.39 -1.09
C GLU A 208 -31.58 3.70 -1.89
N ASN A 209 -31.41 4.10 -3.16
CA ASN A 209 -32.49 4.49 -4.06
C ASN A 209 -33.21 3.30 -4.70
N GLU A 210 -32.50 2.20 -4.98
CA GLU A 210 -33.08 0.97 -5.58
C GLU A 210 -33.92 0.15 -4.59
N ARG A 211 -33.80 0.45 -3.29
CA ARG A 211 -34.54 -0.21 -2.19
C ARG A 211 -35.59 0.70 -1.54
N ASN A 212 -35.92 1.82 -2.19
CA ASN A 212 -37.15 2.61 -1.94
C ASN A 212 -38.25 2.14 -2.89
#